data_AF-A0A930VZH3-F1
#
_entry.id   AF-A0A930VZH3-F1
#
_cell.length_a   1.000
_cell.length_b   1.000
_cell.length_c   1.000
_cell.angle_alpha   90.00
_cell.angle_beta   90.00
_cell.angle_gamma   90.00
#
_symmetry.space_group_name_H-M   'P 1'
#
loop_
_entity.id
_entity.type
_entity.pdbx_description
1 polymer ?
#
loop_
_entity_poly.entity_id
_entity_poly.type
_entity_poly.pdbx_seq_one_letter_code
_entity_poly.pdbx_strand_id
1 'polypeptide(L)'
;QEFGGVDVCFGAFGCNPIGIQDKMEATDMLRMAEALQSKVVIPIHHDVWTNFQADVQEIKVLWDMRKDRLDYKFHPFFWEVGGHYTYPQDKDRFAYHHDRGFHDCFDHEPNVPFRSVL
;
A
#
# COMPACT_ATOMS: atom_id res chain seq x y z
N GLN A 1 -24.28 -5.42 10.18
CA GLN A 1 -23.99 -6.82 9.79
C GLN A 1 -22.50 -7.02 10.00
N GLU A 2 -22.10 -7.92 10.90
CA GLU A 2 -20.71 -8.36 11.00
C GLU A 2 -20.41 -9.21 9.75
N PHE A 3 -19.76 -8.60 8.76
CA PHE A 3 -19.23 -9.33 7.61
C PHE A 3 -17.70 -9.47 7.80
N GLY A 4 -17.17 -10.68 7.59
CA GLY A 4 -15.76 -10.96 7.29
C GLY A 4 -14.77 -10.95 8.46
N GLY A 5 -14.21 -12.12 8.81
CA GLY A 5 -13.27 -12.29 9.92
C GLY A 5 -11.80 -11.93 9.64
N VAL A 6 -11.48 -11.45 8.44
CA VAL A 6 -10.11 -11.10 8.05
C VAL A 6 -9.94 -9.59 8.09
N ASP A 7 -9.17 -9.08 9.05
CA ASP A 7 -8.89 -7.65 9.13
C ASP A 7 -7.99 -7.16 8.00
N VAL A 8 -6.87 -7.87 7.77
CA VAL A 8 -5.84 -7.50 6.81
C VAL A 8 -5.48 -8.74 5.99
N CYS A 9 -5.46 -8.62 4.66
CA CYS A 9 -4.98 -9.68 3.77
C CYS A 9 -3.74 -9.23 2.97
N PHE A 10 -2.79 -10.14 2.81
CA PHE A 10 -1.59 -9.95 2.01
C PHE A 10 -1.68 -10.78 0.74
N GLY A 11 -1.41 -10.17 -0.42
CA GLY A 11 -1.43 -10.85 -1.71
C GLY A 11 -0.11 -10.68 -2.46
N ALA A 12 0.42 -11.77 -2.99
CA ALA A 12 1.63 -11.74 -3.82
C ALA A 12 1.31 -11.17 -5.21
N PHE A 13 1.84 -9.98 -5.48
CA PHE A 13 1.62 -9.21 -6.71
C PHE A 13 2.93 -9.10 -7.51
N GLY A 14 2.83 -8.96 -8.83
CA GLY A 14 4.00 -8.78 -9.71
C GLY A 14 3.60 -8.75 -11.18
N CYS A 15 4.47 -8.19 -12.02
CA CYS A 15 4.24 -8.10 -13.46
C CYS A 15 4.74 -9.40 -14.12
N ASN A 16 3.82 -10.31 -14.44
CA ASN A 16 4.16 -11.60 -15.01
C ASN A 16 4.81 -11.42 -16.42
N PRO A 17 5.99 -12.01 -16.68
CA PRO A 17 6.56 -12.05 -18.02
C PRO A 17 5.65 -12.77 -19.03
N ILE A 18 5.78 -12.45 -20.32
CA ILE A 18 4.99 -13.09 -21.38
C ILE A 18 5.16 -14.62 -21.32
N GLY A 19 4.05 -15.34 -21.15
CA GLY A 19 4.03 -16.81 -21.08
C GLY A 19 4.26 -17.38 -19.67
N ILE A 20 4.39 -16.53 -18.65
CA ILE A 20 4.51 -16.92 -17.24
C ILE A 20 3.26 -16.49 -16.47
N GLN A 21 2.88 -17.27 -15.45
CA GLN A 21 1.85 -16.89 -14.48
C GLN A 21 2.26 -17.38 -13.09
N ASP A 22 2.91 -16.51 -12.32
CA ASP A 22 3.50 -16.84 -11.01
C ASP A 22 3.04 -15.88 -9.88
N LYS A 23 2.48 -14.71 -10.24
CA LYS A 23 1.91 -13.72 -9.30
C LYS A 23 0.48 -13.37 -9.67
N MET A 24 -0.28 -12.86 -8.71
CA MET A 24 -1.62 -12.32 -8.98
C MET A 24 -1.53 -11.00 -9.73
N GLU A 25 -2.50 -10.76 -10.61
CA GLU A 25 -2.68 -9.49 -11.31
C GLU A 25 -3.43 -8.47 -10.44
N ALA A 26 -3.41 -7.20 -10.83
CA ALA A 26 -4.08 -6.13 -10.08
C ALA A 26 -5.59 -6.38 -9.90
N THR A 27 -6.24 -6.97 -10.90
CA THR A 27 -7.65 -7.38 -10.80
C THR A 27 -7.88 -8.51 -9.79
N ASP A 28 -6.94 -9.44 -9.68
CA ASP A 28 -7.06 -10.58 -8.78
C ASP A 28 -6.80 -10.17 -7.33
N MET A 29 -5.93 -9.18 -7.08
CA MET A 29 -5.78 -8.55 -5.77
C MET A 29 -7.12 -8.01 -5.22
N LEU A 30 -7.91 -7.33 -6.07
CA LEU A 30 -9.22 -6.80 -5.67
C LEU A 30 -10.24 -7.92 -5.46
N ARG A 31 -10.25 -8.94 -6.33
CA ARG A 31 -11.14 -10.10 -6.20
C ARG A 31 -10.81 -10.93 -4.96
N MET A 32 -9.53 -11.05 -4.61
CA MET A 32 -9.08 -11.73 -3.39
C MET A 32 -9.59 -10.99 -2.16
N ALA A 33 -9.43 -9.66 -2.09
CA ALA A 33 -9.91 -8.85 -0.98
C ALA A 33 -11.45 -8.94 -0.81
N GLU A 34 -12.18 -8.88 -1.92
CA GLU A 34 -13.63 -9.07 -1.96
C GLU A 34 -14.04 -10.46 -1.46
N ALA A 35 -13.40 -11.52 -1.98
CA ALA A 35 -13.71 -12.90 -1.62
C ALA A 35 -13.38 -13.23 -0.15
N LEU A 36 -12.30 -12.67 0.38
CA LEU A 36 -11.93 -12.80 1.80
C LEU A 36 -12.76 -11.91 2.72
N GLN A 37 -13.56 -11.00 2.15
CA GLN A 37 -14.27 -9.96 2.89
C GLN A 37 -13.33 -9.20 3.82
N SER A 38 -12.13 -8.87 3.33
CA SER A 38 -11.13 -8.19 4.14
C SER A 38 -11.51 -6.72 4.38
N LYS A 39 -10.81 -6.06 5.31
CA LYS A 39 -10.93 -4.59 5.50
C LYS A 39 -9.80 -3.85 4.80
N VAL A 40 -8.60 -4.43 4.80
CA VAL A 40 -7.42 -3.88 4.12
C VAL A 40 -6.76 -4.97 3.26
N VAL A 41 -6.34 -4.60 2.05
CA VAL A 41 -5.53 -5.45 1.17
C VAL A 41 -4.16 -4.83 0.92
N ILE A 42 -3.10 -5.61 1.13
CA ILE A 42 -1.71 -5.15 1.00
C ILE A 42 -1.00 -6.01 -0.07
N PRO A 43 -0.59 -5.43 -1.22
CA PRO A 43 0.26 -6.13 -2.17
C PRO A 43 1.66 -6.32 -1.57
N ILE A 44 2.21 -7.52 -1.68
CA ILE A 44 3.59 -7.87 -1.29
C ILE A 44 4.26 -8.63 -2.43
N HIS A 45 5.55 -8.97 -2.29
CA HIS A 45 6.33 -9.78 -3.23
C HIS A 45 6.59 -9.13 -4.61
N HIS A 46 6.10 -7.91 -4.83
CA HIS A 46 6.36 -7.10 -6.03
C HIS A 46 7.74 -6.41 -6.00
N ASP A 47 8.45 -6.51 -4.88
CA ASP A 47 9.66 -5.77 -4.53
C ASP A 47 10.96 -6.54 -4.82
N VAL A 48 10.92 -7.87 -4.82
CA VAL A 48 12.13 -8.71 -4.73
C VAL A 48 12.81 -8.95 -6.09
N TRP A 49 12.04 -8.98 -7.18
CA TRP A 49 12.51 -9.51 -8.47
C TRP A 49 12.47 -8.46 -9.57
N THR A 50 13.64 -8.17 -10.14
CA THR A 50 13.78 -7.17 -11.22
C THR A 50 13.00 -7.53 -12.47
N ASN A 51 12.91 -8.81 -12.82
CA ASN A 51 12.15 -9.32 -13.97
C ASN A 51 10.63 -9.40 -13.73
N PHE A 52 10.15 -9.01 -12.55
CA PHE A 52 8.73 -8.90 -12.19
C PHE A 52 8.37 -7.47 -11.72
N GLN A 53 9.22 -6.47 -12.00
CA GLN A 53 8.97 -5.09 -11.61
C GLN A 53 7.55 -4.64 -12.01
N ALA A 54 6.74 -4.30 -11.01
CA ALA A 54 5.32 -3.99 -11.18
C ALA A 54 4.99 -2.59 -10.67
N ASP A 55 3.91 -2.02 -11.18
CA ASP A 55 3.33 -0.78 -10.66
C ASP A 55 2.11 -1.09 -9.77
N VAL A 56 2.26 -0.88 -8.46
CA VAL A 56 1.17 -1.09 -7.50
C VAL A 56 0.02 -0.10 -7.68
N GLN A 57 0.22 1.03 -8.39
CA GLN A 57 -0.84 1.99 -8.67
C GLN A 57 -1.95 1.41 -9.54
N GLU A 58 -1.68 0.36 -10.32
CA GLU A 58 -2.73 -0.35 -11.07
C GLU A 58 -3.87 -0.81 -10.15
N ILE A 59 -3.53 -1.31 -8.96
CA ILE A 59 -4.49 -1.74 -7.95
C ILE A 59 -5.34 -0.54 -7.50
N LYS A 60 -4.72 0.62 -7.27
CA LYS A 60 -5.41 1.85 -6.85
C LYS A 60 -6.40 2.31 -7.92
N VAL A 61 -5.94 2.42 -9.16
CA VAL A 61 -6.75 2.88 -10.29
C VAL A 61 -7.95 1.97 -10.48
N LEU A 62 -7.74 0.66 -10.51
CA LEU A 62 -8.82 -0.31 -10.67
C LEU A 62 -9.77 -0.32 -9.47
N TRP A 63 -9.27 -0.14 -8.25
CA TRP A 63 -10.10 -0.01 -7.06
C TRP A 63 -10.98 1.23 -7.14
N ASP A 64 -10.41 2.40 -7.46
CA ASP A 64 -11.16 3.66 -7.62
C ASP A 64 -12.25 3.53 -8.71
N MET A 65 -11.98 2.82 -9.81
CA MET A 65 -12.95 2.57 -10.88
C MET A 65 -14.09 1.60 -10.51
N ARG A 66 -13.92 0.77 -9.46
CA ARG A 66 -14.83 -0.35 -9.17
C ARG A 66 -15.55 -0.23 -7.83
N LYS A 67 -14.94 0.42 -6.83
CA LYS A 67 -15.40 0.41 -5.44
C LYS A 67 -16.85 0.83 -5.26
N ASP A 68 -17.32 1.87 -5.95
CA ASP A 68 -18.68 2.37 -5.78
C ASP A 68 -19.70 1.46 -6.48
N ARG A 69 -19.34 0.93 -7.65
CA ARG A 69 -20.22 0.07 -8.44
C ARG A 69 -20.37 -1.33 -7.84
N LEU A 70 -19.30 -1.84 -7.22
CA LEU A 70 -19.27 -3.17 -6.59
C LEU A 70 -19.45 -3.10 -5.07
N ASP A 71 -19.64 -1.91 -4.51
CA ASP A 71 -19.79 -1.66 -3.08
C ASP A 71 -18.67 -2.27 -2.22
N TYR A 72 -17.41 -2.11 -2.68
CA TYR A 72 -16.23 -2.64 -1.98
C TYR A 72 -16.13 -2.09 -0.55
N LYS A 73 -15.93 -3.00 0.40
CA LYS A 73 -15.81 -2.69 1.84
C LYS A 73 -14.37 -2.69 2.36
N PHE A 74 -13.42 -2.83 1.44
CA PHE A 74 -11.99 -2.80 1.70
C PHE A 74 -11.33 -1.65 0.94
N HIS A 75 -10.12 -1.27 1.35
CA HIS A 75 -9.24 -0.42 0.55
C HIS A 75 -7.82 -1.01 0.48
N PRO A 76 -7.06 -0.67 -0.58
CA PRO A 76 -5.65 -1.03 -0.64
C PRO A 76 -4.81 -0.17 0.32
N PHE A 77 -3.72 -0.74 0.82
CA PHE A 77 -2.64 -0.01 1.47
C PHE A 77 -1.31 -0.35 0.78
N PHE A 78 -0.62 0.68 0.29
CA PHE A 78 0.66 0.56 -0.41
C PHE A 78 1.80 0.72 0.58
N TRP A 79 2.64 -0.31 0.67
CA TRP A 79 3.71 -0.41 1.65
C TRP A 79 5.09 -0.26 1.02
N GLU A 80 6.12 -0.12 1.85
CA GLU A 80 7.52 -0.13 1.44
C GLU A 80 8.29 -1.13 2.32
N VAL A 81 9.33 -1.74 1.75
CA VAL A 81 10.13 -2.77 2.42
C VAL A 81 10.76 -2.20 3.69
N GLY A 82 10.61 -2.91 4.81
CA GLY A 82 11.10 -2.48 6.11
C GLY A 82 10.22 -1.45 6.83
N GLY A 83 9.09 -1.04 6.22
CA GLY A 83 8.11 -0.20 6.88
C GLY A 83 7.31 -0.93 7.97
N HIS A 84 6.62 -0.17 8.82
CA HIS A 84 5.70 -0.70 9.83
C HIS A 84 4.24 -0.45 9.44
N TYR A 85 3.34 -1.31 9.90
CA TYR A 85 1.90 -1.15 9.79
C TYR A 85 1.24 -1.71 11.06
N THR A 86 0.43 -0.91 11.73
CA THR A 86 -0.21 -1.27 13.00
C THR A 86 -1.73 -1.25 12.85
N TYR A 87 -2.38 -2.40 12.97
CA TYR A 87 -3.84 -2.48 12.93
C TYR A 87 -4.44 -2.48 14.35
N PRO A 88 -5.54 -1.74 14.61
CA PRO A 88 -6.35 -0.93 13.68
C PRO A 88 -5.90 0.53 13.49
N GLN A 89 -4.78 0.95 14.08
CA GLN A 89 -4.33 2.34 14.12
C GLN A 89 -4.12 2.93 12.72
N ASP A 90 -3.48 2.18 11.83
CA ASP A 90 -3.16 2.57 10.45
C ASP A 90 -4.26 2.17 9.46
N LYS A 91 -5.39 1.64 9.93
CA LYS A 91 -6.35 0.95 9.06
C LYS A 91 -6.78 1.82 7.89
N ASP A 92 -7.07 3.11 8.07
CA ASP A 92 -7.62 3.98 7.03
C ASP A 92 -6.55 4.64 6.14
N ARG A 93 -5.26 4.29 6.33
CA ARG A 93 -4.17 4.80 5.50
C ARG A 93 -4.16 4.10 4.15
N PHE A 94 -3.78 4.84 3.10
CA PHE A 94 -3.63 4.29 1.74
C PHE A 94 -2.18 4.05 1.35
N ALA A 95 -1.24 4.78 1.93
CA ALA A 95 0.16 4.67 1.59
C ALA A 95 1.03 4.83 2.85
N TYR A 96 2.05 3.99 2.92
CA TYR A 96 3.15 4.14 3.83
C TYR A 96 4.12 5.22 3.32
N HIS A 97 4.86 5.81 4.26
CA HIS A 97 6.05 6.58 3.98
C HIS A 97 6.99 6.40 5.17
N HIS A 98 8.29 6.21 4.94
CA HIS A 98 9.27 6.13 6.02
C HIS A 98 9.29 7.41 6.85
N ASP A 99 9.62 7.26 8.14
CA ASP A 99 9.89 8.42 9.00
C ASP A 99 10.96 9.30 8.35
N ARG A 100 10.63 10.59 8.18
CA ARG A 100 11.50 11.57 7.53
C ARG A 100 12.52 12.16 8.50
N GLY A 101 12.41 11.88 9.80
CA GLY A 101 13.25 12.46 10.83
C GLY A 101 12.95 13.94 11.05
N PHE A 102 13.96 14.70 11.51
CA PHE A 102 13.87 16.14 11.79
C PHE A 102 12.80 16.51 12.85
N HIS A 103 12.52 15.60 13.78
CA HIS A 103 11.52 15.81 14.85
C HIS A 103 11.89 16.97 15.79
N ASP A 104 13.18 17.29 15.89
CA ASP A 104 13.82 18.36 16.68
C ASP A 104 14.33 19.52 15.80
N CYS A 105 13.88 19.60 14.55
CA CYS A 105 14.35 20.63 13.63
C CYS A 105 13.96 22.01 14.14
N PHE A 106 14.96 22.89 14.21
CA PHE A 106 14.85 24.26 14.75
C PHE A 106 14.61 24.36 16.27
N ASP A 107 14.82 23.28 17.04
CA ASP A 107 14.87 23.35 18.51
C ASP A 107 15.96 24.32 19.01
N HIS A 108 16.99 24.52 18.18
CA HIS A 108 18.07 25.48 18.40
C HIS A 108 18.22 26.42 17.20
N GLU A 109 18.68 27.65 17.45
CA GLU A 109 18.90 28.64 16.39
C GLU A 109 19.91 28.09 15.37
N PRO A 110 19.56 28.06 14.07
CA PRO A 110 20.47 27.60 13.03
C PRO A 110 21.76 28.42 13.02
N ASN A 111 22.90 27.74 12.89
CA ASN A 111 24.19 28.39 12.78
C ASN A 111 24.40 28.94 11.36
N VAL A 112 23.68 30.02 11.03
CA VAL A 112 23.68 30.65 9.69
C VAL A 112 23.97 32.16 9.78
N PRO A 113 24.59 32.77 8.75
CA PRO A 113 24.97 34.19 8.77
C PRO A 113 23.78 35.16 8.78
N PHE A 114 22.64 34.75 8.23
CA PHE A 114 21.39 35.50 8.23
C PHE A 114 20.21 34.54 8.06
N ARG A 115 19.05 34.91 8.61
CA ARG A 115 17.87 34.03 8.74
C ARG A 115 17.24 33.56 7.42
N SER A 116 17.54 34.22 6.30
CA SER A 116 17.04 33.82 4.98
C SER A 116 17.96 32.85 4.24
N VAL A 117 19.06 32.42 4.88
CA VAL A 117 19.75 31.19 4.48
C VAL A 117 18.91 30.01 4.98
N LEU A 118 18.66 29.05 4.07
CA LEU A 118 17.93 27.78 4.19
C LEU A 118 17.45 27.36 5.58
#